data_AF-A0A8D6V2X2-F1
#
_entry.id   AF-A0A8D6V2X2-F1
#
_cell.length_a   1.000
_cell.length_b   1.000
_cell.length_c   1.000
_cell.angle_alpha   90.00
_cell.angle_beta   90.00
_cell.angle_gamma   90.00
#
_symmetry.space_group_name_H-M   'P 1'
#
loop_
_entity.id
_entity.type
_entity.pdbx_description
1 polymer ?
#
loop_
_entity_poly.entity_id
_entity_poly.type
_entity_poly.pdbx_seq_one_letter_code
_entity_poly.pdbx_strand_id
1 'polypeptide(L)'
;MQEVTAIDQGLFRGVAVVIDDGVGRGETDILEIVAAIKDGGGHPIILDKLPNKDTDLENFANVAFFVMDWNLLGIGADEGVAVPATLREHMVTANLEFLCRLSKNRHAPVFIFTNENPAEVIEALTAYDGLGYVPSESHIIVKRKADVRGDVYRVLNEWADSVPSAFVLKKWERSLIAALNAMFYDFHTKSRHWPVMFWEASKIDGVPPSEELARLITRLVTSRMITPEFNLDGFDGAMKEDACENPEAYRKSLMHVLEAERIVLNERLDGGSVTTGDFFEEINDGVKKYLLNIRAECDCARSSNPELHLLKGKIINAAGVIDKRLGNALEKDNQSIVFAMFEGHTVAFNFTEFKVAKWNSMKDKRKGRLLAPFITRILQRYAAYSQRPGLPRLPPALLDQIKPTEQGDAQDGVTDPV
;
A
#
# COMPACT_ATOMS: atom_id res chain seq x y z
N MET A 1 -24.18 42.56 -0.24
CA MET A 1 -24.15 41.09 -0.15
C MET A 1 -22.79 40.65 -0.65
N GLN A 2 -21.85 40.40 0.26
CA GLN A 2 -20.61 39.71 -0.09
C GLN A 2 -20.97 38.24 -0.35
N GLU A 3 -20.55 37.71 -1.50
CA GLU A 3 -20.56 36.28 -1.75
C GLU A 3 -19.73 35.62 -0.65
N VAL A 4 -20.39 34.85 0.23
CA VAL A 4 -19.70 33.90 1.09
C VAL A 4 -19.19 32.82 0.17
N THR A 5 -17.89 32.85 -0.17
CA THR A 5 -17.22 31.76 -0.88
C THR A 5 -17.45 30.50 -0.06
N ALA A 6 -18.20 29.54 -0.63
CA ALA A 6 -18.50 28.29 0.07
C ALA A 6 -17.18 27.58 0.43
N ILE A 7 -17.05 27.13 1.68
CA ILE A 7 -15.89 26.37 2.14
C ILE A 7 -15.84 25.05 1.37
N ASP A 8 -14.80 24.85 0.54
CA ASP A 8 -14.64 23.61 -0.24
C ASP A 8 -13.93 22.53 0.56
N GLN A 9 -14.65 21.43 0.84
CA GLN A 9 -14.11 20.26 1.53
C GLN A 9 -13.05 19.51 0.72
N GLY A 10 -12.98 19.73 -0.60
CA GLY A 10 -12.03 19.08 -1.50
C GLY A 10 -12.01 17.55 -1.32
N LEU A 11 -10.85 17.01 -0.88
CA LEU A 11 -10.63 15.58 -0.67
C LEU A 11 -11.15 15.04 0.69
N PHE A 12 -11.57 15.90 1.61
CA PHE A 12 -11.84 15.58 3.03
C PHE A 12 -13.34 15.52 3.38
N ARG A 13 -14.16 15.02 2.45
CA ARG A 13 -15.60 14.81 2.68
C ARG A 13 -15.83 13.61 3.59
N GLY A 14 -16.67 13.77 4.63
CA GLY A 14 -17.10 12.68 5.50
C GLY A 14 -17.07 13.03 6.99
N VAL A 15 -16.91 12.00 7.81
CA VAL A 15 -16.79 12.11 9.27
C VAL A 15 -15.38 12.55 9.63
N ALA A 16 -15.28 13.58 10.47
CA ALA A 16 -14.03 13.98 11.11
C ALA A 16 -14.08 13.56 12.58
N VAL A 17 -13.01 12.98 13.11
CA VAL A 17 -12.89 12.76 14.56
C VAL A 17 -12.00 13.84 15.13
N VAL A 18 -12.51 14.59 16.11
CA VAL A 18 -11.81 15.68 16.78
C VAL A 18 -11.55 15.25 18.22
N ILE A 19 -10.28 15.01 18.56
CA ILE A 19 -9.84 14.61 19.90
C ILE A 19 -9.20 15.83 20.55
N ASP A 20 -9.96 16.59 21.32
CA ASP A 20 -9.55 17.86 21.91
C ASP A 20 -10.44 18.19 23.11
N ASP A 21 -9.85 18.32 24.30
CA ASP A 21 -10.56 18.63 25.55
C ASP A 21 -10.97 20.12 25.64
N GLY A 22 -10.31 20.98 24.86
CA GLY A 22 -10.58 22.41 24.71
C GLY A 22 -11.99 22.70 24.18
N VAL A 23 -12.59 21.79 23.39
CA VAL A 23 -13.98 21.93 22.93
C VAL A 23 -14.96 21.97 24.10
N GLY A 24 -14.76 21.08 25.09
CA GLY A 24 -15.58 21.04 26.31
C GLY A 24 -15.31 22.23 27.23
N ARG A 25 -14.10 22.81 27.17
CA ARG A 25 -13.68 23.98 27.96
C ARG A 25 -14.06 25.33 27.31
N GLY A 26 -14.50 25.32 26.06
CA GLY A 26 -14.87 26.53 25.33
C GLY A 26 -13.69 27.29 24.74
N GLU A 27 -12.59 26.60 24.41
CA GLU A 27 -11.41 27.20 23.78
C GLU A 27 -11.74 27.70 22.37
N THR A 28 -11.50 28.99 22.11
CA THR A 28 -11.92 29.68 20.88
C THR A 28 -11.37 29.03 19.61
N ASP A 29 -10.07 28.76 19.55
CA ASP A 29 -9.41 28.32 18.32
C ASP A 29 -9.95 26.95 17.84
N ILE A 30 -10.14 25.98 18.75
CA ILE A 30 -10.72 24.68 18.39
C ILE A 30 -12.23 24.77 18.08
N LEU A 31 -12.96 25.65 18.76
CA LEU A 31 -14.37 25.88 18.44
C LEU A 31 -14.54 26.44 17.01
N GLU A 32 -13.64 27.33 16.58
CA GLU A 32 -13.61 27.83 15.20
C GLU A 32 -13.30 26.71 14.19
N ILE A 33 -12.34 25.83 14.49
CA ILE A 33 -12.03 24.66 13.65
C ILE A 33 -13.26 23.75 13.52
N VAL A 34 -13.92 23.43 14.64
CA VAL A 34 -15.12 22.58 14.66
C VAL A 34 -16.28 23.23 13.90
N ALA A 35 -16.46 24.55 14.04
CA ALA A 35 -17.46 25.30 13.29
C ALA A 35 -17.18 25.23 11.78
N ALA A 36 -15.94 25.49 11.35
CA ALA A 36 -15.57 25.40 9.94
C ALA A 36 -15.73 23.99 9.34
N ILE A 37 -15.46 22.93 10.12
CA ILE A 37 -15.76 21.56 9.70
C ILE A 37 -17.27 21.40 9.42
N LYS A 38 -18.14 21.87 10.32
CA LYS A 38 -19.61 21.80 10.16
C LYS A 38 -20.08 22.64 8.99
N ASP A 39 -19.61 23.87 8.87
CA ASP A 39 -20.02 24.83 7.85
C ASP A 39 -19.59 24.38 6.45
N GLY A 40 -18.47 23.67 6.34
CA GLY A 40 -18.08 22.98 5.10
C GLY A 40 -18.94 21.76 4.76
N GLY A 41 -19.85 21.31 5.64
CA GLY A 41 -20.68 20.12 5.46
C GLY A 41 -20.09 18.83 6.05
N GLY A 42 -19.04 18.95 6.85
CA GLY A 42 -18.39 17.84 7.55
C GLY A 42 -19.16 17.43 8.79
N HIS A 43 -18.89 16.22 9.29
CA HIS A 43 -19.55 15.70 10.50
C HIS A 43 -18.50 15.44 11.58
N PRO A 44 -18.23 16.39 12.49
CA PRO A 44 -17.26 16.21 13.55
C PRO A 44 -17.84 15.36 14.70
N ILE A 45 -17.14 14.28 15.04
CA ILE A 45 -17.33 13.51 16.27
C ILE A 45 -16.27 14.01 17.26
N ILE A 46 -16.72 14.58 18.38
CA ILE A 46 -15.84 15.20 19.39
C ILE A 46 -15.56 14.18 20.49
N LEU A 47 -14.29 14.01 20.82
CA LEU A 47 -13.78 13.23 21.95
C LEU A 47 -12.95 14.16 22.85
N ASP A 48 -13.27 14.17 24.14
CA ASP A 48 -12.57 14.96 25.16
C ASP A 48 -11.23 14.34 25.59
N LYS A 49 -10.98 13.09 25.21
CA LYS A 49 -9.78 12.32 25.57
C LYS A 49 -9.49 11.26 24.53
N LEU A 50 -8.27 10.71 24.58
CA LEU A 50 -7.91 9.55 23.78
C LEU A 50 -8.86 8.37 24.04
N PRO A 51 -9.24 7.61 22.99
CA PRO A 51 -9.88 6.32 23.15
C PRO A 51 -9.05 5.39 24.06
N ASN A 52 -9.73 4.58 24.86
CA ASN A 52 -9.07 3.62 25.75
C ASN A 52 -8.20 2.62 24.95
N LYS A 53 -7.23 2.00 25.63
CA LYS A 53 -6.35 0.98 25.00
C LYS A 53 -7.13 -0.21 24.44
N ASP A 54 -8.26 -0.56 25.05
CA ASP A 54 -9.11 -1.66 24.62
C ASP A 54 -10.20 -1.24 23.62
N THR A 55 -10.27 0.05 23.26
CA THR A 55 -11.23 0.50 22.24
C THR A 55 -10.88 -0.11 20.89
N ASP A 56 -11.87 -0.75 20.28
CA ASP A 56 -11.79 -1.24 18.91
C ASP A 56 -11.76 -0.04 17.94
N LEU A 57 -10.64 0.11 17.23
CA LEU A 57 -10.41 1.20 16.30
C LEU A 57 -11.09 0.95 14.93
N GLU A 58 -11.67 -0.23 14.69
CA GLU A 58 -12.53 -0.47 13.51
C GLU A 58 -13.75 0.45 13.49
N ASN A 59 -14.18 0.95 14.66
CA ASN A 59 -15.22 1.97 14.77
C ASN A 59 -14.88 3.27 14.01
N PHE A 60 -13.60 3.48 13.66
CA PHE A 60 -13.14 4.60 12.86
C PHE A 60 -12.84 4.27 11.39
N ALA A 61 -13.22 3.10 10.89
CA ALA A 61 -12.89 2.63 9.54
C ALA A 61 -13.27 3.62 8.42
N ASN A 62 -14.39 4.35 8.59
CA ASN A 62 -14.91 5.29 7.60
C ASN A 62 -14.61 6.77 7.93
N VAL A 63 -13.73 7.04 8.89
CA VAL A 63 -13.31 8.41 9.22
C VAL A 63 -12.48 8.98 8.06
N ALA A 64 -12.81 10.20 7.66
CA ALA A 64 -12.15 10.90 6.58
C ALA A 64 -10.78 11.45 7.02
N PHE A 65 -10.71 12.03 8.22
CA PHE A 65 -9.49 12.54 8.85
C PHE A 65 -9.68 12.70 10.36
N PHE A 66 -8.56 12.80 11.08
CA PHE A 66 -8.52 13.06 12.52
C PHE A 66 -7.94 14.45 12.79
N VAL A 67 -8.53 15.18 13.72
CA VAL A 67 -7.93 16.35 14.35
C VAL A 67 -7.64 15.97 15.79
N MET A 68 -6.43 16.23 16.26
CA MET A 68 -6.00 15.85 17.60
C MET A 68 -5.26 17.00 18.27
N ASP A 69 -5.59 17.33 19.51
CA ASP A 69 -4.72 18.14 20.35
C ASP A 69 -3.59 17.28 20.92
N TRP A 70 -2.40 17.86 21.01
CA TRP A 70 -1.27 17.21 21.66
C TRP A 70 -1.42 17.23 23.19
N ASN A 71 -2.04 18.28 23.74
CA ASN A 71 -2.20 18.47 25.19
C ASN A 71 -3.66 18.25 25.64
N LEU A 72 -4.05 16.99 25.80
CA LEU A 72 -5.42 16.58 26.18
C LEU A 72 -5.73 16.67 27.68
N LEU A 73 -4.83 17.22 28.47
CA LEU A 73 -5.05 17.41 29.91
C LEU A 73 -5.55 18.83 30.20
N GLY A 74 -5.43 19.75 29.25
CA GLY A 74 -5.72 21.16 29.46
C GLY A 74 -4.82 21.85 30.48
N ILE A 75 -3.76 21.17 30.93
CA ILE A 75 -2.84 21.65 31.96
C ILE A 75 -1.69 22.39 31.26
N GLY A 76 -1.46 23.64 31.64
CA GLY A 76 -0.43 24.51 31.07
C GLY A 76 -0.94 25.58 30.10
N ALA A 77 -2.24 25.61 29.80
CA ALA A 77 -2.88 26.69 29.04
C ALA A 77 -3.03 28.00 29.85
N ASP A 78 -3.04 27.90 31.19
CA ASP A 78 -2.99 29.04 32.10
C ASP A 78 -1.54 29.30 32.56
N GLU A 79 -1.06 30.53 32.38
CA GLU A 79 0.25 30.96 32.86
C GLU A 79 0.37 30.76 34.39
N GLY A 80 1.11 29.73 34.82
CA GLY A 80 1.55 29.59 36.23
C GLY A 80 1.50 28.20 36.85
N VAL A 81 0.92 27.18 36.22
CA VAL A 81 0.88 25.81 36.78
C VAL A 81 1.96 24.93 36.13
N ALA A 82 3.02 24.63 36.89
CA ALA A 82 4.06 23.71 36.45
C ALA A 82 3.53 22.26 36.42
N VAL A 83 3.38 21.70 35.21
CA VAL A 83 3.02 20.29 35.03
C VAL A 83 4.18 19.41 35.47
N PRO A 84 3.95 18.37 36.30
CA PRO A 84 4.98 17.39 36.64
C PRO A 84 5.55 16.74 35.37
N ALA A 85 6.88 16.67 35.26
CA ALA A 85 7.56 16.10 34.09
C ALA A 85 7.09 14.66 33.77
N THR A 86 6.88 13.85 34.80
CA THR A 86 6.39 12.47 34.68
C THR A 86 4.99 12.37 34.07
N LEU A 87 4.11 13.33 34.36
CA LEU A 87 2.76 13.37 33.78
C LEU A 87 2.83 13.75 32.29
N ARG A 88 3.72 14.69 31.93
CA ARG A 88 3.94 15.08 30.53
C ARG A 88 4.52 13.93 29.71
N GLU A 89 5.52 13.22 30.24
CA GLU A 89 6.09 12.03 29.60
C GLU A 89 5.05 10.93 29.37
N HIS A 90 4.19 10.69 30.37
CA HIS A 90 3.11 9.70 30.24
C HIS A 90 2.10 10.08 29.16
N MET A 91 1.73 11.36 29.08
CA MET A 91 0.82 11.88 28.04
C MET A 91 1.43 11.75 26.65
N VAL A 92 2.69 12.17 26.46
CA VAL A 92 3.39 12.03 25.19
C VAL A 92 3.44 10.56 24.76
N THR A 93 3.77 9.65 25.69
CA THR A 93 3.79 8.21 25.42
C THR A 93 2.41 7.69 25.00
N ALA A 94 1.35 8.10 25.69
CA ALA A 94 -0.02 7.70 25.35
C ALA A 94 -0.46 8.18 23.97
N ASN A 95 -0.12 9.42 23.60
CA ASN A 95 -0.36 9.96 22.25
C ASN A 95 0.35 9.13 21.18
N LEU A 96 1.63 8.83 21.38
CA LEU A 96 2.45 8.06 20.43
C LEU A 96 1.93 6.62 20.27
N GLU A 97 1.58 5.96 21.38
CA GLU A 97 0.98 4.62 21.36
C GLU A 97 -0.37 4.62 20.63
N PHE A 98 -1.20 5.64 20.84
CA PHE A 98 -2.47 5.77 20.15
C PHE A 98 -2.27 5.96 18.64
N LEU A 99 -1.38 6.85 18.22
CA LEU A 99 -1.08 7.07 16.80
C LEU A 99 -0.54 5.81 16.13
N CYS A 100 0.31 5.04 16.81
CA CYS A 100 0.84 3.77 16.31
C CYS A 100 -0.25 2.71 16.16
N ARG A 101 -1.20 2.65 17.10
CA ARG A 101 -2.39 1.78 16.97
C ARG A 101 -3.29 2.25 15.83
N LEU A 102 -3.51 3.55 15.70
CA LEU A 102 -4.37 4.12 14.67
C LEU A 102 -3.83 3.82 13.27
N SER A 103 -2.54 4.05 13.02
CA SER A 103 -1.92 3.83 11.70
C SER A 103 -2.00 2.37 11.22
N LYS A 104 -2.03 1.40 12.16
CA LYS A 104 -2.20 -0.04 11.86
C LYS A 104 -3.63 -0.43 11.50
N ASN A 105 -4.63 0.32 11.96
CA ASN A 105 -6.05 0.01 11.75
C ASN A 105 -6.71 0.88 10.67
N ARG A 106 -6.28 2.15 10.55
CA ARG A 106 -6.81 3.11 9.60
C ARG A 106 -5.70 4.05 9.13
N HIS A 107 -5.37 3.94 7.84
CA HIS A 107 -4.48 4.89 7.18
C HIS A 107 -5.26 6.15 6.75
N ALA A 108 -5.65 6.97 7.72
CA ALA A 108 -6.27 8.28 7.48
C ALA A 108 -5.31 9.41 7.88
N PRO A 109 -5.43 10.59 7.26
CA PRO A 109 -4.67 11.77 7.66
C PRO A 109 -4.98 12.17 9.12
N VAL A 110 -3.93 12.48 9.88
CA VAL A 110 -4.03 12.97 11.26
C VAL A 110 -3.44 14.38 11.35
N PHE A 111 -4.25 15.32 11.80
CA PHE A 111 -3.87 16.71 11.94
C PHE A 111 -3.75 17.03 13.43
N ILE A 112 -2.52 17.11 13.91
CA ILE A 112 -2.23 17.54 15.27
C ILE A 112 -2.26 19.07 15.30
N PHE A 113 -3.34 19.63 15.81
CA PHE A 113 -3.51 21.07 16.00
C PHE A 113 -3.36 21.37 17.48
N THR A 114 -2.27 22.02 17.84
CA THR A 114 -1.85 22.17 19.23
C THR A 114 -1.53 23.62 19.58
N ASN A 115 -1.61 23.98 20.87
CA ASN A 115 -1.08 25.23 21.40
C ASN A 115 0.39 25.10 21.83
N GLU A 116 0.89 23.87 21.93
CA GLU A 116 2.30 23.58 22.21
C GLU A 116 3.21 23.98 21.03
N ASN A 117 4.52 24.01 21.28
CA ASN A 117 5.51 24.28 20.24
C ASN A 117 5.53 23.13 19.21
N PRO A 118 5.21 23.37 17.92
CA PRO A 118 5.18 22.30 16.91
C PRO A 118 6.52 21.56 16.76
N ALA A 119 7.64 22.25 16.98
CA ALA A 119 8.97 21.63 16.87
C ALA A 119 9.17 20.51 17.90
N GLU A 120 8.68 20.68 19.13
CA GLU A 120 8.80 19.68 20.20
C GLU A 120 7.91 18.46 19.93
N VAL A 121 6.71 18.69 19.37
CA VAL A 121 5.83 17.60 18.95
C VAL A 121 6.45 16.80 17.81
N ILE A 122 7.04 17.48 16.82
CA ILE A 122 7.73 16.86 15.69
C ILE A 122 8.93 16.03 16.18
N GLU A 123 9.71 16.54 17.13
CA GLU A 123 10.82 15.81 17.74
C GLU A 123 10.34 14.53 18.44
N ALA A 124 9.27 14.62 19.24
CA ALA A 124 8.68 13.46 19.92
C ALA A 124 8.15 12.40 18.94
N LEU A 125 7.49 12.82 17.86
CA LEU A 125 7.02 11.91 16.81
C LEU A 125 8.19 11.22 16.08
N THR A 126 9.25 11.96 15.77
CA THR A 126 10.43 11.46 15.06
C THR A 126 11.23 10.47 15.91
N ALA A 127 11.33 10.72 17.21
CA ALA A 127 12.06 9.86 18.14
C ALA A 127 11.36 8.52 18.43
N TYR A 128 10.08 8.35 18.05
CA TYR A 128 9.31 7.15 18.33
C TYR A 128 9.35 6.16 17.16
N ASP A 129 10.24 5.17 17.24
CA ASP A 129 10.48 4.15 16.21
C ASP A 129 9.20 3.45 15.71
N GLY A 130 8.20 3.27 16.60
CA GLY A 130 6.96 2.57 16.28
C GLY A 130 6.06 3.26 15.25
N LEU A 131 6.31 4.54 14.95
CA LEU A 131 5.54 5.33 13.98
C LEU A 131 6.21 5.43 12.61
N GLY A 132 7.54 5.30 12.54
CA GLY A 132 8.30 5.59 11.32
C GLY A 132 8.03 6.99 10.77
N TYR A 133 7.82 7.97 11.66
CA TYR A 133 7.42 9.33 11.30
C TYR A 133 8.57 10.08 10.62
N VAL A 134 8.31 10.57 9.41
CA VAL A 134 9.18 11.48 8.67
C VAL A 134 8.36 12.72 8.31
N PRO A 135 8.70 13.93 8.80
CA PRO A 135 7.84 15.11 8.66
C PRO A 135 7.39 15.42 7.22
N SER A 136 8.28 15.23 6.23
CA SER A 136 8.01 15.48 4.81
C SER A 136 7.19 14.39 4.12
N GLU A 137 7.11 13.19 4.71
CA GLU A 137 6.50 12.01 4.08
C GLU A 137 5.30 11.45 4.86
N SER A 138 5.00 12.04 6.02
CA SER A 138 4.03 11.50 6.97
C SER A 138 2.59 11.89 6.65
N HIS A 139 1.67 11.01 7.01
CA HIS A 139 0.23 11.25 7.06
C HIS A 139 -0.21 12.03 8.31
N ILE A 140 0.74 12.35 9.19
CA ILE A 140 0.55 13.14 10.40
C ILE A 140 1.14 14.54 10.17
N ILE A 141 0.37 15.58 10.41
CA ILE A 141 0.81 16.98 10.33
C ILE A 141 0.72 17.62 11.69
N VAL A 142 1.67 18.49 12.01
CA VAL A 142 1.63 19.32 13.22
C VAL A 142 1.53 20.79 12.83
N LYS A 143 0.52 21.49 13.35
CA LYS A 143 0.35 22.95 13.19
C LYS A 143 -0.16 23.57 14.50
N ARG A 144 0.03 24.89 14.66
CA ARG A 144 -0.59 25.60 15.78
C ARG A 144 -2.07 25.80 15.54
N LYS A 145 -2.91 25.68 16.58
CA LYS A 145 -4.37 25.92 16.46
C LYS A 145 -4.67 27.31 15.92
N ALA A 146 -3.95 28.33 16.42
CA ALA A 146 -4.08 29.72 16.00
C ALA A 146 -3.80 29.97 14.50
N ASP A 147 -2.98 29.12 13.85
CA ASP A 147 -2.65 29.24 12.43
C ASP A 147 -3.71 28.57 11.52
N VAL A 148 -4.61 27.77 12.11
CA VAL A 148 -5.62 26.98 11.39
C VAL A 148 -7.00 27.60 11.51
N ARG A 149 -7.57 27.65 12.73
CA ARG A 149 -8.89 28.25 13.01
C ARG A 149 -9.96 27.86 11.96
N GLY A 150 -10.69 28.84 11.44
CA GLY A 150 -11.70 28.65 10.40
C GLY A 150 -11.17 28.18 9.03
N ASP A 151 -9.85 28.23 8.81
CA ASP A 151 -9.21 27.83 7.55
C ASP A 151 -8.87 26.34 7.47
N VAL A 152 -9.46 25.51 8.34
CA VAL A 152 -9.16 24.07 8.42
C VAL A 152 -9.12 23.40 7.05
N TYR A 153 -10.16 23.53 6.22
CA TYR A 153 -10.21 22.88 4.90
C TYR A 153 -9.16 23.43 3.92
N ARG A 154 -8.79 24.71 4.00
CA ARG A 154 -7.67 25.25 3.22
C ARG A 154 -6.39 24.51 3.61
N VAL A 155 -6.11 24.39 4.91
CA VAL A 155 -4.95 23.68 5.45
C VAL A 155 -4.95 22.19 5.04
N LEU A 156 -6.11 21.51 5.10
CA LEU A 156 -6.20 20.10 4.69
C LEU A 156 -5.90 19.93 3.20
N ASN A 157 -6.46 20.79 2.35
CA ASN A 157 -6.29 20.71 0.90
C ASN A 157 -4.85 21.11 0.48
N GLU A 158 -4.27 22.15 1.08
CA GLU A 158 -2.86 22.52 0.85
C GLU A 158 -1.90 21.35 1.16
N TRP A 159 -2.19 20.58 2.21
CA TRP A 159 -1.42 19.38 2.51
C TRP A 159 -1.67 18.24 1.51
N ALA A 160 -2.92 18.02 1.10
CA ALA A 160 -3.22 17.00 0.09
C ALA A 160 -2.49 17.31 -1.24
N ASP A 161 -2.33 18.59 -1.55
CA ASP A 161 -1.59 19.08 -2.71
C ASP A 161 -0.07 18.98 -2.55
N SER A 162 0.44 18.70 -1.34
CA SER A 162 1.87 18.41 -1.10
C SER A 162 2.18 16.93 -0.92
N VAL A 163 1.19 16.06 -0.74
CA VAL A 163 1.37 14.62 -0.48
C VAL A 163 0.68 13.76 -1.56
N PRO A 164 1.42 13.31 -2.60
CA PRO A 164 0.81 12.63 -3.75
C PRO A 164 0.11 11.31 -3.38
N SER A 165 0.65 10.56 -2.41
CA SER A 165 0.06 9.30 -1.95
C SER A 165 -1.31 9.49 -1.31
N ALA A 166 -1.47 10.55 -0.51
CA ALA A 166 -2.75 10.89 0.13
C ALA A 166 -3.78 11.33 -0.91
N PHE A 167 -3.37 12.14 -1.89
CA PHE A 167 -4.22 12.54 -3.02
C PHE A 167 -4.75 11.34 -3.80
N VAL A 168 -3.87 10.42 -4.21
CA VAL A 168 -4.24 9.20 -4.94
C VAL A 168 -5.17 8.33 -4.11
N LEU A 169 -4.82 8.09 -2.83
CA LEU A 169 -5.64 7.28 -1.92
C LEU A 169 -7.06 7.84 -1.80
N LYS A 170 -7.23 9.14 -1.55
CA LYS A 170 -8.55 9.75 -1.36
C LYS A 170 -9.41 9.71 -2.63
N LYS A 171 -8.82 9.95 -3.80
CA LYS A 171 -9.55 9.82 -5.07
C LYS A 171 -9.95 8.38 -5.35
N TRP A 172 -9.06 7.42 -5.07
CA TRP A 172 -9.33 6.00 -5.24
C TRP A 172 -10.38 5.47 -4.26
N GLU A 173 -10.28 5.80 -2.96
CA GLU A 173 -11.25 5.42 -1.91
C GLU A 173 -12.69 5.86 -2.29
N ARG A 174 -12.84 7.06 -2.85
CA ARG A 174 -14.15 7.56 -3.31
C ARG A 174 -14.75 6.70 -4.42
N SER A 175 -13.93 6.35 -5.41
CA SER A 175 -14.38 5.48 -6.50
C SER A 175 -14.72 4.08 -6.00
N LEU A 176 -13.92 3.54 -5.07
CA LEU A 176 -14.18 2.25 -4.44
C LEU A 176 -15.51 2.25 -3.68
N ILE A 177 -15.75 3.23 -2.80
CA ILE A 177 -16.98 3.32 -2.01
C ILE A 177 -18.21 3.48 -2.91
N ALA A 178 -18.12 4.31 -3.95
CA ALA A 178 -19.18 4.46 -4.93
C ALA A 178 -19.50 3.14 -5.65
N ALA A 179 -18.47 2.41 -6.08
CA ALA A 179 -18.61 1.11 -6.75
C ALA A 179 -19.19 0.03 -5.83
N LEU A 180 -18.75 0.00 -4.56
CA LEU A 180 -19.27 -0.90 -3.53
C LEU A 180 -20.77 -0.66 -3.31
N ASN A 181 -21.16 0.59 -3.09
CA ASN A 181 -22.55 0.97 -2.87
C ASN A 181 -23.42 0.63 -4.09
N ALA A 182 -22.95 0.93 -5.30
CA ALA A 182 -23.65 0.59 -6.53
C ALA A 182 -23.83 -0.93 -6.68
N MET A 183 -22.78 -1.72 -6.42
CA MET A 183 -22.84 -3.19 -6.50
C MET A 183 -23.86 -3.78 -5.52
N PHE A 184 -23.79 -3.37 -4.24
CA PHE A 184 -24.70 -3.90 -3.24
C PHE A 184 -26.14 -3.43 -3.46
N TYR A 185 -26.35 -2.19 -3.91
CA TYR A 185 -27.67 -1.71 -4.30
C TYR A 185 -28.25 -2.55 -5.45
N ASP A 186 -27.49 -2.74 -6.54
CA ASP A 186 -27.91 -3.54 -7.69
C ASP A 186 -28.31 -4.95 -7.25
N PHE A 187 -27.45 -5.64 -6.52
CA PHE A 187 -27.68 -7.03 -6.14
C PHE A 187 -28.80 -7.17 -5.11
N HIS A 188 -28.89 -6.27 -4.15
CA HIS A 188 -29.96 -6.27 -3.16
C HIS A 188 -31.34 -6.07 -3.81
N THR A 189 -31.45 -5.18 -4.80
CA THR A 189 -32.70 -4.95 -5.53
C THR A 189 -33.13 -6.14 -6.39
N LYS A 190 -32.18 -6.97 -6.85
CA LYS A 190 -32.48 -8.21 -7.59
C LYS A 190 -32.88 -9.36 -6.66
N SER A 191 -32.17 -9.52 -5.55
CA SER A 191 -32.50 -10.54 -4.53
C SER A 191 -31.68 -10.31 -3.26
N ARG A 192 -32.34 -10.18 -2.11
CA ARG A 192 -31.64 -10.16 -0.81
C ARG A 192 -30.83 -11.43 -0.52
N HIS A 193 -31.11 -12.53 -1.23
CA HIS A 193 -30.47 -13.84 -1.04
C HIS A 193 -29.31 -14.10 -2.00
N TRP A 194 -28.92 -13.11 -2.81
CA TRP A 194 -27.83 -13.28 -3.79
C TRP A 194 -26.54 -13.87 -3.20
N PRO A 195 -26.08 -13.55 -1.96
CA PRO A 195 -24.83 -14.14 -1.45
C PRO A 195 -24.99 -15.64 -1.23
N VAL A 196 -26.14 -16.06 -0.70
CA VAL A 196 -26.46 -17.48 -0.42
C VAL A 196 -26.60 -18.25 -1.73
N MET A 197 -27.17 -17.65 -2.78
CA MET A 197 -27.29 -18.29 -4.09
C MET A 197 -25.91 -18.67 -4.66
N PHE A 198 -24.93 -17.79 -4.59
CA PHE A 198 -23.56 -18.11 -5.03
C PHE A 198 -22.84 -19.04 -4.06
N TRP A 199 -23.07 -18.90 -2.76
CA TRP A 199 -22.52 -19.79 -1.73
C TRP A 199 -22.92 -21.25 -1.95
N GLU A 200 -24.21 -21.51 -2.22
CA GLU A 200 -24.70 -22.86 -2.52
C GLU A 200 -24.10 -23.41 -3.81
N ALA A 201 -23.96 -22.59 -4.85
CA ALA A 201 -23.30 -22.99 -6.09
C ALA A 201 -21.83 -23.42 -5.86
N SER A 202 -21.07 -22.65 -5.09
CA SER A 202 -19.68 -22.99 -4.75
C SER A 202 -19.56 -24.31 -3.98
N LYS A 203 -20.51 -24.62 -3.09
CA LYS A 203 -20.54 -25.92 -2.39
C LYS A 203 -20.79 -27.09 -3.35
N ILE A 204 -21.69 -26.91 -4.31
CA ILE A 204 -21.99 -27.94 -5.33
C ILE A 204 -20.73 -28.23 -6.16
N ASP A 205 -19.96 -27.19 -6.49
CA ASP A 205 -18.71 -27.31 -7.26
C ASP A 205 -17.51 -27.82 -6.43
N GLY A 206 -17.67 -28.01 -5.11
CA GLY A 206 -16.62 -28.49 -4.22
C GLY A 206 -15.45 -27.51 -4.06
N VAL A 207 -15.70 -26.21 -4.24
CA VAL A 207 -14.73 -25.12 -4.08
C VAL A 207 -15.00 -24.34 -2.78
N PRO A 208 -13.99 -23.71 -2.15
CA PRO A 208 -14.19 -22.97 -0.90
C PRO A 208 -15.17 -21.80 -1.06
N PRO A 209 -16.39 -21.84 -0.48
CA PRO A 209 -17.43 -20.85 -0.79
C PRO A 209 -17.07 -19.42 -0.37
N SER A 210 -16.34 -19.27 0.74
CA SER A 210 -15.91 -17.96 1.23
C SER A 210 -14.92 -17.27 0.28
N GLU A 211 -13.96 -18.00 -0.26
CA GLU A 211 -12.96 -17.45 -1.19
C GLU A 211 -13.61 -17.08 -2.53
N GLU A 212 -14.48 -17.95 -3.06
CA GLU A 212 -15.17 -17.69 -4.32
C GLU A 212 -16.13 -16.51 -4.24
N LEU A 213 -16.89 -16.41 -3.14
CA LEU A 213 -17.78 -15.26 -2.92
C LEU A 213 -16.97 -13.96 -2.79
N ALA A 214 -15.85 -13.97 -2.06
CA ALA A 214 -14.96 -12.82 -1.93
C ALA A 214 -14.40 -12.40 -3.30
N ARG A 215 -13.88 -13.34 -4.11
CA ARG A 215 -13.40 -13.06 -5.47
C ARG A 215 -14.48 -12.49 -6.38
N LEU A 216 -15.71 -13.02 -6.30
CA LEU A 216 -16.85 -12.52 -7.05
C LEU A 216 -17.14 -11.06 -6.69
N ILE A 217 -17.24 -10.75 -5.40
CA ILE A 217 -17.49 -9.39 -4.91
C ILE A 217 -16.39 -8.45 -5.36
N THR A 218 -15.12 -8.80 -5.12
CA THR A 218 -13.97 -7.99 -5.54
C THR A 218 -14.00 -7.70 -7.03
N ARG A 219 -14.19 -8.72 -7.88
CA ARG A 219 -14.30 -8.56 -9.33
C ARG A 219 -15.43 -7.60 -9.71
N LEU A 220 -16.61 -7.77 -9.12
CA LEU A 220 -17.78 -6.95 -9.44
C LEU A 220 -17.64 -5.50 -8.99
N VAL A 221 -16.97 -5.25 -7.86
CA VAL A 221 -16.65 -3.90 -7.37
C VAL A 221 -15.61 -3.26 -8.28
N THR A 222 -14.48 -3.93 -8.54
CA THR A 222 -13.43 -3.40 -9.43
C THR A 222 -13.95 -3.09 -10.83
N SER A 223 -14.81 -3.94 -11.40
CA SER A 223 -15.43 -3.69 -12.71
C SER A 223 -16.42 -2.51 -12.74
N ARG A 224 -16.85 -2.01 -11.57
CA ARG A 224 -17.72 -0.83 -11.43
C ARG A 224 -16.98 0.43 -11.01
N MET A 225 -15.71 0.33 -10.64
CA MET A 225 -14.90 1.49 -10.30
C MET A 225 -14.70 2.34 -11.55
N ILE A 226 -15.12 3.61 -11.47
CA ILE A 226 -14.77 4.60 -12.48
C ILE A 226 -13.30 4.94 -12.26
N THR A 227 -12.48 4.82 -13.30
CA THR A 227 -11.06 5.19 -13.24
C THR A 227 -10.93 6.64 -12.77
N PRO A 228 -10.37 6.90 -11.59
CA PRO A 228 -10.20 8.27 -11.13
C PRO A 228 -9.20 9.00 -12.01
N GLU A 229 -9.45 10.28 -12.29
CA GLU A 229 -8.47 11.14 -12.92
C GLU A 229 -7.42 11.54 -11.89
N PHE A 230 -6.19 11.06 -12.09
CA PHE A 230 -5.02 11.44 -11.32
C PHE A 230 -4.21 12.46 -12.12
N ASN A 231 -4.14 13.69 -11.63
CA ASN A 231 -3.18 14.68 -12.12
C ASN A 231 -2.08 14.78 -11.05
N LEU A 232 -0.89 14.29 -11.39
CA LEU A 232 0.27 14.32 -10.51
C LEU A 232 1.35 15.30 -10.99
N ASP A 233 1.09 16.06 -12.05
CA ASP A 233 2.08 16.95 -12.68
C ASP A 233 2.55 18.04 -11.70
N GLY A 234 1.71 18.41 -10.72
CA GLY A 234 2.07 19.36 -9.66
C GLY A 234 3.15 18.85 -8.69
N PHE A 235 3.39 17.54 -8.62
CA PHE A 235 4.37 16.93 -7.72
C PHE A 235 5.73 16.67 -8.39
N ASP A 236 5.82 16.83 -9.72
CA ASP A 236 7.02 16.53 -10.52
C ASP A 236 8.26 17.31 -10.07
N GLY A 237 8.08 18.58 -9.70
CA GLY A 237 9.17 19.46 -9.29
C GLY A 237 9.87 18.94 -8.04
N ALA A 238 9.10 18.73 -6.97
CA ALA A 238 9.60 18.23 -5.68
C ALA A 238 10.29 16.85 -5.85
N MET A 239 9.67 15.93 -6.59
CA MET A 239 10.27 14.61 -6.83
C MET A 239 11.61 14.70 -7.57
N LYS A 240 11.74 15.59 -8.57
CA LYS A 240 12.99 15.80 -9.30
C LYS A 240 14.06 16.44 -8.43
N GLU A 241 13.68 17.36 -7.53
CA GLU A 241 14.58 17.97 -6.55
C GLU A 241 15.13 16.91 -5.60
N ASP A 242 14.26 16.11 -4.97
CA ASP A 242 14.65 15.00 -4.07
C ASP A 242 15.60 14.01 -4.76
N ALA A 243 15.30 13.66 -6.02
CA ALA A 243 16.11 12.76 -6.82
C ALA A 243 17.51 13.34 -7.14
N CYS A 244 17.63 14.66 -7.25
CA CYS A 244 18.87 15.35 -7.54
C CYS A 244 19.73 15.55 -6.29
N GLU A 245 19.09 15.88 -5.15
CA GLU A 245 19.77 16.09 -3.86
C GLU A 245 20.37 14.80 -3.31
N ASN A 246 19.66 13.67 -3.39
CA ASN A 246 20.16 12.37 -2.94
C ASN A 246 19.79 11.21 -3.90
N PRO A 247 20.53 11.06 -5.01
CA PRO A 247 20.24 10.05 -6.03
C PRO A 247 20.26 8.61 -5.50
N GLU A 248 21.11 8.32 -4.51
CA GLU A 248 21.21 6.99 -3.92
C GLU A 248 19.98 6.65 -3.07
N ALA A 249 19.56 7.58 -2.21
CA ALA A 249 18.35 7.41 -1.40
C ALA A 249 17.11 7.30 -2.30
N TYR A 250 17.00 8.14 -3.34
CA TYR A 250 15.92 8.07 -4.31
C TYR A 250 15.85 6.70 -5.00
N ARG A 251 17.00 6.19 -5.49
CA ARG A 251 17.06 4.85 -6.10
C ARG A 251 16.65 3.75 -5.12
N LYS A 252 17.06 3.85 -3.86
CA LYS A 252 16.68 2.89 -2.81
C LYS A 252 15.17 2.94 -2.55
N SER A 253 14.59 4.13 -2.46
CA SER A 253 13.14 4.33 -2.31
C SER A 253 12.36 3.69 -3.46
N LEU A 254 12.78 3.93 -4.71
CA LEU A 254 12.17 3.29 -5.88
C LEU A 254 12.21 1.76 -5.79
N MET A 255 13.33 1.17 -5.36
CA MET A 255 13.42 -0.29 -5.20
C MET A 255 12.44 -0.81 -4.15
N HIS A 256 12.23 -0.10 -3.05
CA HIS A 256 11.25 -0.48 -2.03
C HIS A 256 9.80 -0.35 -2.53
N VAL A 257 9.48 0.70 -3.29
CA VAL A 257 8.14 0.87 -3.90
C VAL A 257 7.88 -0.26 -4.90
N LEU A 258 8.86 -0.59 -5.74
CA LEU A 258 8.76 -1.71 -6.67
C LEU A 258 8.59 -3.06 -5.94
N GLU A 259 9.31 -3.28 -4.85
CA GLU A 259 9.14 -4.46 -4.02
C GLU A 259 7.71 -4.54 -3.45
N ALA A 260 7.20 -3.45 -2.88
CA ALA A 260 5.84 -3.37 -2.33
C ALA A 260 4.74 -3.56 -3.38
N GLU A 261 4.99 -3.19 -4.64
CA GLU A 261 4.10 -3.48 -5.78
C GLU A 261 4.06 -4.98 -6.08
N ARG A 262 5.21 -5.66 -5.98
CA ARG A 262 5.38 -7.05 -6.43
C ARG A 262 4.95 -8.06 -5.39
N ILE A 263 5.12 -7.79 -4.10
CA ILE A 263 4.96 -8.79 -3.05
C ILE A 263 4.10 -8.33 -1.88
N VAL A 264 3.44 -9.30 -1.24
CA VAL A 264 2.92 -9.16 0.13
C VAL A 264 3.83 -9.92 1.07
N LEU A 265 4.35 -9.25 2.09
CA LEU A 265 5.23 -9.85 3.09
C LEU A 265 4.48 -10.88 3.95
N ASN A 266 5.22 -11.88 4.44
CA ASN A 266 4.69 -12.98 5.25
C ASN A 266 3.87 -12.51 6.46
N GLU A 267 4.30 -11.42 7.11
CA GLU A 267 3.63 -10.82 8.26
C GLU A 267 2.22 -10.28 7.96
N ARG A 268 1.91 -10.01 6.68
CA ARG A 268 0.60 -9.55 6.22
C ARG A 268 -0.24 -10.67 5.60
N LEU A 269 0.30 -11.88 5.52
CA LEU A 269 -0.39 -13.05 4.98
C LEU A 269 -0.94 -13.89 6.12
N ASP A 270 -2.12 -14.48 5.90
CA ASP A 270 -2.64 -15.51 6.81
C ASP A 270 -1.63 -16.67 6.94
N GLY A 271 -1.30 -17.05 8.17
CA GLY A 271 -0.37 -18.13 8.48
C GLY A 271 -0.92 -19.53 8.21
N GLY A 272 -2.24 -19.66 8.05
CA GLY A 272 -2.91 -20.90 7.63
C GLY A 272 -2.92 -21.10 6.12
N SER A 273 -3.05 -20.01 5.37
CA SER A 273 -3.15 -20.01 3.90
C SER A 273 -1.81 -20.25 3.20
N VAL A 274 -1.82 -21.11 2.18
CA VAL A 274 -0.76 -21.19 1.17
C VAL A 274 -1.39 -21.23 -0.22
N THR A 275 -0.81 -20.54 -1.19
CA THR A 275 -1.33 -20.48 -2.56
C THR A 275 -0.21 -20.24 -3.58
N THR A 276 -0.60 -20.16 -4.86
CA THR A 276 0.27 -19.77 -5.98
C THR A 276 0.95 -18.42 -5.69
N GLY A 277 2.23 -18.32 -5.99
CA GLY A 277 3.01 -17.10 -5.76
C GLY A 277 3.67 -17.01 -4.40
N ASP A 278 3.28 -17.82 -3.41
CA ASP A 278 4.02 -17.89 -2.13
C ASP A 278 5.47 -18.30 -2.38
N PHE A 279 6.40 -17.54 -1.80
CA PHE A 279 7.83 -17.78 -1.96
C PHE A 279 8.55 -17.95 -0.62
N PHE A 280 9.62 -18.73 -0.67
CA PHE A 280 10.34 -19.23 0.48
C PHE A 280 11.84 -18.97 0.32
N GLU A 281 12.51 -18.79 1.44
CA GLU A 281 13.97 -18.65 1.48
C GLU A 281 14.63 -19.97 1.89
N GLU A 282 15.67 -20.35 1.16
CA GLU A 282 16.59 -21.41 1.58
C GLU A 282 18.02 -20.89 1.53
N ILE A 283 18.76 -21.12 2.62
CA ILE A 283 20.19 -20.85 2.70
C ILE A 283 20.91 -22.19 2.60
N ASN A 284 21.72 -22.37 1.56
CA ASN A 284 22.56 -23.55 1.37
C ASN A 284 24.00 -23.09 1.21
N ASP A 285 24.91 -23.57 2.05
CA ASP A 285 26.34 -23.20 2.04
C ASP A 285 26.57 -21.67 2.06
N GLY A 286 25.76 -20.95 2.84
CA GLY A 286 25.81 -19.49 2.93
C GLY A 286 25.19 -18.74 1.74
N VAL A 287 24.73 -19.45 0.70
CA VAL A 287 24.10 -18.85 -0.48
C VAL A 287 22.59 -18.83 -0.33
N LYS A 288 22.01 -17.62 -0.33
CA LYS A 288 20.55 -17.40 -0.32
C LYS A 288 19.96 -17.78 -1.68
N LYS A 289 18.91 -18.61 -1.66
CA LYS A 289 18.08 -18.98 -2.81
C LYS A 289 16.62 -18.82 -2.46
N TYR A 290 15.80 -18.59 -3.48
CA TYR A 290 14.36 -18.50 -3.31
C TYR A 290 13.66 -19.70 -3.95
N LEU A 291 12.52 -20.09 -3.41
CA LEU A 291 11.64 -21.10 -3.96
C LEU A 291 10.27 -20.47 -4.18
N LEU A 292 9.70 -20.59 -5.38
CA LEU A 292 8.41 -19.99 -5.72
C LEU A 292 7.37 -21.07 -5.99
N ASN A 293 6.24 -21.03 -5.26
CA ASN A 293 5.13 -21.95 -5.50
C ASN A 293 4.37 -21.56 -6.76
N ILE A 294 4.32 -22.48 -7.73
CA ILE A 294 3.54 -22.37 -8.97
C ILE A 294 2.36 -23.34 -9.00
N ARG A 295 2.08 -24.04 -7.89
CA ARG A 295 0.91 -24.93 -7.81
C ARG A 295 -0.37 -24.11 -7.88
N ALA A 296 -1.35 -24.60 -8.64
CA ALA A 296 -2.66 -23.96 -8.76
C ALA A 296 -3.30 -23.69 -7.41
N GLU A 297 -3.92 -22.53 -7.28
CA GLU A 297 -4.54 -22.04 -6.04
C GLU A 297 -5.59 -23.01 -5.47
N CYS A 298 -6.49 -23.51 -6.32
CA CYS A 298 -7.52 -24.47 -5.91
C CYS A 298 -6.92 -25.76 -5.32
N ASP A 299 -5.76 -26.22 -5.80
CA ASP A 299 -5.08 -27.40 -5.28
C ASP A 299 -4.30 -27.14 -3.98
N CYS A 300 -4.02 -25.87 -3.69
CA CYS A 300 -3.47 -25.46 -2.41
C CYS A 300 -4.57 -25.39 -1.33
N ALA A 301 -5.76 -24.89 -1.68
CA ALA A 301 -6.88 -24.71 -0.74
C ALA A 301 -7.59 -26.01 -0.34
N ARG A 302 -7.46 -27.09 -1.11
CA ARG A 302 -8.16 -28.38 -0.88
C ARG A 302 -7.62 -29.23 0.29
N SER A 303 -6.45 -28.89 0.84
CA SER A 303 -5.80 -29.67 1.89
C SER A 303 -5.17 -28.73 2.92
N SER A 304 -5.16 -29.13 4.19
CA SER A 304 -4.46 -28.39 5.24
C SER A 304 -2.93 -28.49 5.15
N ASN A 305 -2.42 -29.48 4.41
CA ASN A 305 -0.99 -29.66 4.16
C ASN A 305 -0.75 -30.04 2.68
N PRO A 306 -0.99 -29.09 1.75
CA PRO A 306 -0.87 -29.35 0.33
C PRO A 306 0.59 -29.63 -0.06
N GLU A 307 0.78 -30.33 -1.17
CA GLU A 307 2.07 -30.32 -1.88
C GLU A 307 2.27 -28.96 -2.53
N LEU A 308 3.50 -28.49 -2.59
CA LEU A 308 3.88 -27.25 -3.25
C LEU A 308 4.78 -27.59 -4.42
N HIS A 309 4.58 -26.86 -5.52
CA HIS A 309 5.36 -27.04 -6.75
C HIS A 309 6.32 -25.86 -6.84
N LEU A 310 7.57 -26.07 -6.45
CA LEU A 310 8.50 -24.98 -6.18
C LEU A 310 9.54 -24.84 -7.28
N LEU A 311 9.56 -23.70 -7.97
CA LEU A 311 10.64 -23.31 -8.88
C LEU A 311 11.81 -22.71 -8.09
N LYS A 312 13.05 -23.10 -8.41
CA LYS A 312 14.24 -22.52 -7.77
C LYS A 312 14.62 -21.19 -8.41
N GLY A 313 14.74 -20.17 -7.57
CA GLY A 313 15.18 -18.82 -7.87
C GLY A 313 16.61 -18.58 -7.38
N LYS A 314 17.43 -17.94 -8.22
CA LYS A 314 18.77 -17.47 -7.85
C LYS A 314 18.82 -15.95 -7.94
N ILE A 315 19.49 -15.32 -6.98
CA ILE A 315 19.80 -13.89 -7.05
C ILE A 315 20.78 -13.66 -8.20
N ILE A 316 20.49 -12.68 -9.05
CA ILE A 316 21.35 -12.30 -10.18
C ILE A 316 21.62 -10.80 -10.17
N ASN A 317 22.68 -10.40 -10.86
CA ASN A 317 22.93 -9.00 -11.16
C ASN A 317 21.95 -8.55 -12.27
N ALA A 318 21.28 -7.41 -12.06
CA ALA A 318 20.37 -6.84 -13.05
C ALA A 318 21.09 -6.24 -14.27
N ALA A 319 22.39 -5.94 -14.15
CA ALA A 319 23.19 -5.41 -15.25
C ALA A 319 23.25 -6.41 -16.43
N GLY A 320 22.85 -5.95 -17.62
CA GLY A 320 22.86 -6.74 -18.85
C GLY A 320 21.70 -7.72 -19.00
N VAL A 321 20.82 -7.84 -18.00
CA VAL A 321 19.58 -8.65 -18.10
C VAL A 321 18.31 -7.80 -18.15
N ILE A 322 18.42 -6.49 -17.97
CA ILE A 322 17.30 -5.55 -18.15
C ILE A 322 17.57 -4.71 -19.42
N ASP A 323 16.60 -4.68 -20.32
CA ASP A 323 16.60 -3.79 -21.48
C ASP A 323 16.45 -2.34 -20.98
N LYS A 324 17.46 -1.50 -21.22
CA LYS A 324 17.47 -0.10 -20.76
C LYS A 324 16.42 0.78 -21.42
N ARG A 325 15.98 0.44 -22.63
CA ARG A 325 14.99 1.21 -23.39
C ARG A 325 13.57 0.85 -22.97
N LEU A 326 13.31 -0.44 -22.78
CA LEU A 326 11.96 -0.96 -22.51
C LEU A 326 11.69 -1.24 -21.03
N GLY A 327 12.73 -1.28 -20.18
CA GLY A 327 12.62 -1.62 -18.76
C GLY A 327 12.28 -3.09 -18.47
N ASN A 328 12.24 -3.94 -19.51
CA ASN A 328 11.85 -5.34 -19.40
C ASN A 328 13.06 -6.26 -19.24
N ALA A 329 12.87 -7.39 -18.57
CA ALA A 329 13.91 -8.40 -18.45
C ALA A 329 14.13 -9.17 -19.77
N LEU A 330 15.40 -9.32 -20.14
CA LEU A 330 15.91 -10.15 -21.23
C LEU A 330 15.97 -11.61 -20.77
N GLU A 331 14.84 -12.30 -20.88
CA GLU A 331 14.65 -13.65 -20.36
C GLU A 331 14.92 -14.74 -21.42
N LYS A 332 15.61 -15.81 -21.03
CA LYS A 332 15.68 -17.06 -21.83
C LYS A 332 14.40 -17.87 -21.70
N ASP A 333 14.15 -18.78 -22.62
CA ASP A 333 12.93 -19.63 -22.64
C ASP A 333 12.76 -20.49 -21.39
N ASN A 334 13.86 -20.87 -20.74
CA ASN A 334 13.85 -21.74 -19.56
C ASN A 334 13.88 -20.99 -18.23
N GLN A 335 13.63 -19.68 -18.23
CA GLN A 335 13.61 -18.89 -17.00
C GLN A 335 12.62 -17.74 -17.05
N SER A 336 12.37 -17.18 -15.88
CA SER A 336 11.77 -15.86 -15.73
C SER A 336 12.47 -15.06 -14.65
N ILE A 337 12.59 -13.74 -14.85
CA ILE A 337 13.32 -12.81 -13.99
C ILE A 337 12.32 -11.83 -13.37
N VAL A 338 12.39 -11.68 -12.05
CA VAL A 338 11.69 -10.63 -11.31
C VAL A 338 12.72 -9.64 -10.79
N PHE A 339 12.74 -8.46 -11.39
CA PHE A 339 13.57 -7.33 -10.96
C PHE A 339 13.05 -6.77 -9.64
N ALA A 340 13.96 -6.43 -8.71
CA ALA A 340 13.63 -5.88 -7.39
C ALA A 340 12.52 -6.68 -6.66
N MET A 341 12.67 -8.00 -6.60
CA MET A 341 11.64 -8.89 -6.06
C MET A 341 11.50 -8.79 -4.54
N PHE A 342 12.62 -8.85 -3.81
CA PHE A 342 12.64 -8.89 -2.35
C PHE A 342 14.00 -8.41 -1.82
N GLU A 343 13.99 -7.56 -0.81
CA GLU A 343 15.17 -6.85 -0.26
C GLU A 343 15.98 -6.11 -1.35
N GLY A 344 15.31 -5.64 -2.42
CA GLY A 344 15.95 -5.06 -3.61
C GLY A 344 16.70 -6.05 -4.52
N HIS A 345 16.68 -7.35 -4.24
CA HIS A 345 17.35 -8.36 -5.06
C HIS A 345 16.55 -8.67 -6.34
N THR A 346 17.26 -8.88 -7.45
CA THR A 346 16.69 -9.42 -8.69
C THR A 346 16.84 -10.94 -8.70
N VAL A 347 15.76 -11.66 -9.00
CA VAL A 347 15.71 -13.12 -8.89
C VAL A 347 15.32 -13.75 -10.23
N ALA A 348 16.12 -14.72 -10.67
CA ALA A 348 15.83 -15.55 -11.84
C ALA A 348 15.33 -16.93 -11.41
N PHE A 349 14.07 -17.24 -11.72
CA PHE A 349 13.46 -18.55 -11.52
C PHE A 349 13.72 -19.45 -12.72
N ASN A 350 14.37 -20.59 -12.47
CA ASN A 350 14.70 -21.56 -13.50
C ASN A 350 13.61 -22.62 -13.62
N PHE A 351 13.08 -22.82 -14.83
CA PHE A 351 12.02 -23.78 -15.10
C PHE A 351 12.49 -25.24 -15.11
N THR A 352 13.81 -25.49 -15.21
CA THR A 352 14.38 -26.84 -15.08
C THR A 352 14.61 -27.27 -13.63
N GLU A 353 14.73 -26.31 -12.72
CA GLU A 353 15.06 -26.57 -11.32
C GLU A 353 13.78 -26.56 -10.47
N PHE A 354 13.23 -27.75 -10.24
CA PHE A 354 11.94 -27.95 -9.59
C PHE A 354 12.07 -28.77 -8.28
N LYS A 355 11.24 -28.46 -7.29
CA LYS A 355 11.16 -29.17 -6.01
C LYS A 355 9.70 -29.34 -5.60
N VAL A 356 9.31 -30.56 -5.21
CA VAL A 356 8.03 -30.81 -4.53
C VAL A 356 8.28 -30.89 -3.04
N ALA A 357 7.48 -30.18 -2.25
CA ALA A 357 7.56 -30.21 -0.79
C ALA A 357 6.17 -30.05 -0.16
N LYS A 358 5.97 -30.52 1.07
CA LYS A 358 4.72 -30.31 1.81
C LYS A 358 4.73 -28.94 2.48
N TRP A 359 3.58 -28.25 2.53
CA TRP A 359 3.42 -26.94 3.19
C TRP A 359 4.03 -26.90 4.59
N ASN A 360 3.73 -27.89 5.45
CA ASN A 360 4.23 -27.92 6.83
C ASN A 360 5.77 -27.94 6.92
N SER A 361 6.48 -28.43 5.89
CA SER A 361 7.95 -28.43 5.87
C SER A 361 8.56 -27.11 5.39
N MET A 362 7.74 -26.23 4.83
CA MET A 362 8.14 -24.97 4.21
C MET A 362 7.61 -23.75 4.95
N LYS A 363 6.61 -23.91 5.82
CA LYS A 363 5.88 -22.83 6.49
C LYS A 363 6.79 -21.78 7.14
N ASP A 364 7.77 -22.23 7.92
CA ASP A 364 8.69 -21.32 8.65
C ASP A 364 9.68 -20.58 7.73
N LYS A 365 9.76 -20.99 6.45
CA LYS A 365 10.63 -20.37 5.44
C LYS A 365 9.89 -19.37 4.56
N ARG A 366 8.56 -19.21 4.70
CA ARG A 366 7.76 -18.32 3.85
C ARG A 366 8.18 -16.86 4.10
N LYS A 367 8.51 -16.13 3.05
CA LYS A 367 8.88 -14.71 3.12
C LYS A 367 7.79 -13.78 2.62
N GLY A 368 6.95 -14.27 1.71
CA GLY A 368 5.82 -13.51 1.20
C GLY A 368 5.15 -14.21 0.03
N ARG A 369 4.36 -13.43 -0.71
CA ARG A 369 3.62 -13.85 -1.90
C ARG A 369 3.90 -12.89 -3.04
N LEU A 370 4.38 -13.42 -4.15
CA LEU A 370 4.50 -12.70 -5.42
C LEU A 370 3.10 -12.51 -6.03
N LEU A 371 2.76 -11.27 -6.35
CA LEU A 371 1.46 -10.87 -6.87
C LEU A 371 1.41 -10.88 -8.40
N ALA A 372 0.18 -10.83 -8.92
CA ALA A 372 -0.05 -10.52 -10.33
C ALA A 372 0.40 -9.07 -10.62
N PRO A 373 0.93 -8.78 -11.82
CA PRO A 373 1.04 -9.67 -12.98
C PRO A 373 2.27 -10.60 -12.95
N PHE A 374 3.19 -10.43 -12.00
CA PHE A 374 4.49 -11.11 -12.00
C PHE A 374 4.37 -12.63 -11.86
N ILE A 375 3.57 -13.13 -10.89
CA ILE A 375 3.32 -14.57 -10.78
C ILE A 375 2.61 -15.11 -12.02
N THR A 376 1.63 -14.38 -12.56
CA THR A 376 0.89 -14.76 -13.77
C THR A 376 1.83 -14.91 -14.96
N ARG A 377 2.76 -13.97 -15.16
CA ARG A 377 3.78 -14.04 -16.21
C ARG A 377 4.67 -15.27 -16.04
N ILE A 378 5.13 -15.56 -14.83
CA ILE A 378 5.96 -16.76 -14.55
C ILE A 378 5.19 -18.02 -14.90
N LEU A 379 3.92 -18.14 -14.48
CA LEU A 379 3.06 -19.29 -14.79
C LEU A 379 2.87 -19.47 -16.31
N GLN A 380 2.60 -18.38 -17.03
CA GLN A 380 2.44 -18.40 -18.49
C GLN A 380 3.73 -18.85 -19.19
N ARG A 381 4.89 -18.31 -18.80
CA ARG A 381 6.19 -18.70 -19.35
C ARG A 381 6.53 -20.15 -19.02
N TYR A 382 6.24 -20.60 -17.79
CA TYR A 382 6.46 -21.98 -17.36
C TYR A 382 5.56 -22.97 -18.13
N ALA A 383 4.31 -22.61 -18.37
CA ALA A 383 3.39 -23.41 -19.18
C ALA A 383 3.90 -23.54 -20.63
N ALA A 384 4.31 -22.42 -21.25
CA ALA A 384 4.90 -22.43 -22.59
C ALA A 384 6.18 -23.28 -22.65
N TYR A 385 7.05 -23.16 -21.66
CA TYR A 385 8.25 -24.00 -21.53
C TYR A 385 7.92 -25.49 -21.43
N SER A 386 6.89 -25.85 -20.64
CA SER A 386 6.49 -27.24 -20.40
C SER A 386 5.86 -27.90 -21.63
N GLN A 387 5.31 -27.11 -22.56
CA GLN A 387 4.68 -27.57 -23.78
C GLN A 387 5.60 -27.54 -25.01
N ARG A 388 6.87 -27.14 -24.86
CA ARG A 388 7.77 -26.92 -25.99
C ARG A 388 7.97 -28.19 -26.83
N PRO A 389 7.68 -28.16 -28.14
CA PRO A 389 8.15 -29.20 -29.04
C PRO A 389 9.67 -29.08 -29.18
N GLY A 390 10.39 -30.20 -29.15
CA GLY A 390 11.83 -30.19 -29.40
C GLY A 390 12.11 -29.76 -30.83
N LEU A 391 12.60 -28.54 -31.04
CA LEU A 391 13.10 -28.13 -32.34
C LEU A 391 14.47 -28.76 -32.60
N PRO A 392 14.74 -29.24 -33.83
CA PRO A 392 16.05 -29.76 -34.18
C PRO A 392 17.10 -28.65 -34.02
N ARG A 393 18.20 -28.96 -33.33
CA ARG A 393 19.32 -28.03 -33.19
C ARG A 393 19.95 -27.76 -34.56
N LEU A 394 20.34 -26.52 -34.82
CA LEU A 394 21.12 -26.20 -36.02
C LEU A 394 22.47 -26.95 -36.01
N PRO A 395 22.91 -27.51 -37.15
CA PRO A 395 24.21 -28.16 -37.26
C PRO A 395 25.36 -27.26 -36.79
N PRO A 396 26.27 -27.73 -35.92
CA PRO A 396 27.35 -26.90 -35.36
C PRO A 396 28.19 -26.18 -36.41
N ALA A 397 28.46 -26.83 -37.55
CA ALA A 397 29.22 -26.25 -38.65
C ALA A 397 28.63 -24.94 -39.22
N LEU A 398 27.32 -24.69 -39.02
CA LEU A 398 26.65 -23.45 -39.42
C LEU A 398 26.65 -22.40 -38.30
N LEU A 399 26.81 -22.81 -37.04
CA LEU A 399 26.86 -21.88 -35.90
C LEU A 399 28.17 -21.09 -35.89
N ASP A 400 29.28 -21.73 -36.26
CA ASP A 400 30.62 -21.10 -36.30
C ASP A 400 30.72 -19.97 -37.34
N GLN A 401 29.78 -19.91 -38.29
CA GLN A 401 29.72 -18.89 -39.34
C GLN A 401 28.87 -17.67 -38.94
N ILE A 402 28.08 -17.78 -37.86
CA ILE A 402 27.21 -16.71 -37.37
C ILE A 402 28.05 -15.84 -36.43
N LYS A 403 28.45 -14.65 -36.90
CA LYS A 403 29.07 -13.64 -36.03
C LYS A 403 28.06 -13.21 -34.95
N PRO A 404 28.49 -13.04 -33.69
CA PRO A 404 27.63 -12.44 -32.67
C PRO A 404 27.17 -11.07 -33.17
N THR A 405 25.87 -10.82 -33.16
CA THR A 405 25.34 -9.49 -33.44
C THR A 405 25.83 -8.55 -32.35
N GLU A 406 26.69 -7.59 -32.71
CA GLU A 406 26.92 -6.42 -31.88
C GLU A 406 25.54 -5.75 -31.68
N GLN A 407 25.15 -5.57 -30.42
CA GLN A 407 23.86 -4.98 -30.05
C GLN A 407 23.71 -3.64 -30.77
N GLY A 408 22.66 -3.52 -31.58
CA GLY A 408 22.47 -2.41 -32.50
C GLY A 408 22.36 -1.05 -31.80
N ASP A 409 23.23 -0.14 -32.21
CA ASP A 409 22.82 1.25 -32.43
C ASP A 409 21.75 1.21 -33.53
N ALA A 410 20.50 1.49 -33.16
CA ALA A 410 19.46 1.76 -34.14
C ALA A 410 19.82 3.07 -34.85
N GLN A 411 20.42 2.98 -36.03
CA GLN A 411 20.43 4.09 -36.97
C GLN A 411 19.02 4.22 -37.55
N ASP A 412 18.39 5.35 -37.22
CA ASP A 412 17.19 5.85 -37.87
C ASP A 412 17.39 5.89 -39.38
N GLY A 413 16.58 5.09 -40.07
CA GLY A 413 16.54 5.02 -41.52
C GLY A 413 15.10 4.77 -41.98
N VAL A 414 14.15 5.57 -41.47
CA VAL A 414 12.84 5.68 -42.10
C VAL A 414 12.95 6.77 -43.16
N THR A 415 13.20 6.34 -44.38
CA THR A 415 12.91 7.13 -45.57
C THR A 415 11.39 7.27 -45.70
N ASP A 416 10.89 8.49 -45.61
CA ASP A 416 9.53 8.84 -46.02
C ASP A 416 9.26 8.43 -47.48
N PRO A 417 8.06 7.94 -47.79
CA PRO A 417 7.50 8.08 -49.12
C PRO A 417 6.30 9.03 -49.11
N VAL A 418 6.50 10.15 -49.82
CA VAL A 418 5.57 11.02 -50.58
C VAL A 418 4.10 11.08 -50.17
#